data_AF-A0A7S3CLU5-F1
#
_entry.id   AF-A0A7S3CLU5-F1
#
_cell.length_a   1.000
_cell.length_b   1.000
_cell.length_c   1.000
_cell.angle_alpha   90.00
_cell.angle_beta   90.00
_cell.angle_gamma   90.00
#
_symmetry.space_group_name_H-M   'P 1'
#
loop_
_entity.id
_entity.type
_entity.pdbx_description
1 polymer ?
#
loop_
_entity_poly.entity_id
_entity_poly.type
_entity_poly.pdbx_seq_one_letter_code
_entity_poly.pdbx_strand_id
1 'polypeptide(L)'
;MTPNGVEYLRTLPDQFNEDSPNKFMLNILTNYSLEQKSAKGEPSGIFKMDKKQTLAASREVLEKHKHLTGKDQDEYIKQYFGRTWEHFDVNKDGMLDSLDMPAFMKFLASDQSIDLDS
;
A
#
# COMPACT_ATOMS: atom_id res chain seq x y z
N MET A 1 10.77 3.32 21.40
CA MET A 1 11.38 4.64 21.66
C MET A 1 12.40 4.93 20.58
N THR A 2 12.32 6.10 19.95
CA THR A 2 13.43 6.60 19.13
C THR A 2 14.61 6.99 20.03
N PRO A 3 15.84 7.13 19.53
CA PRO A 3 17.02 7.47 20.34
C PRO A 3 16.88 8.76 21.17
N ASN A 4 15.89 9.61 20.85
CA ASN A 4 15.64 10.90 21.51
C ASN A 4 14.50 10.87 22.55
N GLY A 5 13.97 9.70 22.90
CA GLY A 5 12.88 9.59 23.89
C GLY A 5 11.51 10.10 23.40
N VAL A 6 11.40 10.50 22.13
CA VAL A 6 10.13 10.88 21.51
C VAL A 6 9.40 9.61 21.09
N GLU A 7 8.18 9.45 21.61
CA GLU A 7 7.25 8.41 21.15
C GLU A 7 6.84 8.72 19.71
N TYR A 8 6.88 7.70 18.85
CA TYR A 8 6.44 7.85 17.48
C TYR A 8 4.90 7.92 17.47
N LEU A 9 4.37 9.11 17.21
CA LEU A 9 2.94 9.33 16.96
C LEU A 9 2.74 9.39 15.45
N ARG A 10 2.12 8.35 14.89
CA ARG A 10 1.73 8.33 13.47
C ARG A 10 0.55 9.28 13.27
N THR A 11 0.77 10.33 12.50
CA THR A 11 -0.30 11.25 12.08
C THR A 11 -0.65 10.96 10.63
N LEU A 12 -1.84 10.42 10.41
CA LEU A 12 -2.36 10.21 9.06
C LEU A 12 -2.84 11.56 8.48
N PRO A 13 -2.84 11.75 7.14
CA PRO A 13 -3.47 12.91 6.53
C PRO A 13 -4.95 13.00 6.92
N ASP A 14 -5.43 14.20 7.26
CA ASP A 14 -6.77 14.42 7.83
C ASP A 14 -7.92 13.80 7.02
N GLN A 15 -7.78 13.70 5.70
CA GLN A 15 -8.77 13.09 4.80
C GLN A 15 -8.90 11.56 4.95
N PHE A 16 -7.96 10.90 5.62
CA PHE A 16 -7.92 9.45 5.88
C PHE A 16 -8.04 9.20 7.38
N ASN A 17 -9.25 9.37 7.89
CA ASN A 17 -9.63 9.12 9.28
C ASN A 17 -10.78 8.08 9.35
N GLU A 18 -11.23 7.74 10.56
CA GLU A 18 -12.28 6.72 10.78
C GLU A 18 -13.63 7.05 10.11
N ASP A 19 -13.92 8.34 9.92
CA ASP A 19 -15.12 8.82 9.23
C ASP A 19 -14.94 8.92 7.70
N SER A 20 -13.74 8.62 7.18
CA SER A 20 -13.44 8.73 5.75
C SER A 20 -14.17 7.68 4.92
N PRO A 21 -14.75 8.06 3.77
CA PRO A 21 -15.27 7.09 2.82
C PRO A 21 -14.16 6.26 2.15
N ASN A 22 -12.91 6.73 2.16
CA ASN A 22 -11.76 6.06 1.56
C ASN A 22 -11.12 5.04 2.53
N LYS A 23 -11.89 4.02 2.91
CA LYS A 23 -11.49 2.96 3.84
C LYS A 23 -10.30 2.16 3.33
N PHE A 24 -10.20 1.94 2.03
CA PHE A 24 -9.05 1.30 1.41
C PHE A 24 -7.76 2.06 1.71
N MET A 25 -7.75 3.37 1.47
CA MET A 25 -6.57 4.20 1.74
C MET A 25 -6.25 4.29 3.23
N LEU A 26 -7.26 4.38 4.09
CA LEU A 26 -7.07 4.30 5.53
C LEU A 26 -6.36 2.99 5.94
N ASN A 27 -6.81 1.85 5.39
CA ASN A 27 -6.20 0.55 5.64
C ASN A 27 -4.73 0.50 5.17
N ILE A 28 -4.46 0.97 3.94
CA ILE A 28 -3.10 1.07 3.38
C ILE A 28 -2.18 1.89 4.29
N LEU A 29 -2.62 3.07 4.71
CA LEU A 29 -1.83 3.97 5.53
C LEU A 29 -1.64 3.47 6.96
N THR A 30 -2.58 2.68 7.48
CA THR A 30 -2.51 2.18 8.87
C THR A 30 -1.70 0.90 8.97
N ASN A 31 -1.92 -0.06 8.06
CA ASN A 31 -1.45 -1.43 8.24
C ASN A 31 -0.23 -1.81 7.37
N TYR A 32 -0.04 -1.12 6.25
CA TYR A 32 0.98 -1.50 5.26
C TYR A 32 2.09 -0.49 5.07
N SER A 33 1.78 0.78 5.31
CA SER A 33 2.69 1.88 5.01
C SER A 33 3.72 2.11 6.10
N LEU A 34 4.93 2.46 5.68
CA LEU A 34 6.01 2.96 6.53
C LEU A 34 6.18 4.45 6.29
N GLU A 35 6.33 5.20 7.37
CA GLU A 35 6.60 6.64 7.27
C GLU A 35 8.10 6.88 7.11
N GLN A 36 8.46 7.67 6.09
CA GLN A 36 9.83 8.10 5.92
C GLN A 36 10.25 9.03 7.07
N LYS A 37 11.53 8.93 7.45
CA LYS A 37 12.13 9.86 8.41
C LYS A 37 12.68 11.07 7.68
N SER A 38 12.49 12.25 8.25
CA SER A 38 13.19 13.46 7.81
C SER A 38 14.69 13.31 8.03
N ALA A 39 15.49 14.24 7.48
CA ALA A 39 16.93 14.28 7.73
C ALA A 39 17.30 14.40 9.23
N LYS A 40 16.37 14.86 10.07
CA LYS A 40 16.52 14.97 11.52
C LYS A 40 16.02 13.75 12.28
N GLY A 41 15.51 12.73 11.59
CA GLY A 41 14.94 11.52 12.19
C GLY A 41 13.48 11.67 12.64
N GLU A 42 12.82 12.78 12.27
CA GLU A 42 11.44 13.10 12.66
C GLU A 42 10.43 12.47 11.67
N PRO A 43 9.18 12.22 12.08
CA PRO A 43 8.09 11.86 11.16
C PRO A 43 7.95 12.91 10.04
N SER A 44 7.84 12.46 8.79
CA SER A 44 7.80 13.36 7.62
C SER A 44 6.39 13.59 7.06
N GLY A 45 5.41 12.76 7.44
CA GLY A 45 4.11 12.67 6.78
C GLY A 45 4.14 11.99 5.41
N ILE A 46 5.31 11.54 4.94
CA ILE A 46 5.45 10.83 3.66
C ILE A 46 5.42 9.32 3.92
N PHE A 47 4.37 8.68 3.42
CA PHE A 47 4.13 7.25 3.59
C PHE A 47 4.53 6.49 2.33
N LYS A 48 5.31 5.43 2.51
CA LYS A 48 5.81 4.57 1.44
C LYS A 48 5.48 3.11 1.73
N MET A 49 5.44 2.30 0.67
CA MET A 49 5.31 0.85 0.77
C MET A 49 6.43 0.14 0.02
N ASP A 50 7.05 -0.83 0.69
CA ASP A 50 8.02 -1.71 0.04
C ASP A 50 7.31 -2.81 -0.77
N LYS A 51 8.11 -3.56 -1.55
CA LYS A 51 7.60 -4.65 -2.39
C LYS A 51 6.88 -5.74 -1.60
N LYS A 52 7.31 -6.02 -0.36
CA LYS A 52 6.74 -7.07 0.48
C LYS A 52 5.37 -6.66 1.02
N GLN A 53 5.25 -5.44 1.54
CA GLN A 53 3.98 -4.89 2.04
C GLN A 53 2.97 -4.71 0.90
N THR A 54 3.44 -4.27 -0.26
CA THR A 54 2.59 -4.15 -1.46
C THR A 54 2.08 -5.51 -1.91
N LEU A 55 2.90 -6.55 -1.84
CA LEU A 55 2.48 -7.92 -2.13
C LEU A 55 1.43 -8.44 -1.12
N ALA A 56 1.60 -8.14 0.16
CA ALA A 56 0.63 -8.53 1.19
C ALA A 56 -0.74 -7.86 0.95
N ALA A 57 -0.76 -6.54 0.78
CA ALA A 57 -1.98 -5.79 0.46
C ALA A 57 -2.63 -6.28 -0.86
N SER A 58 -1.82 -6.61 -1.86
CA SER A 58 -2.30 -7.13 -3.14
C SER A 58 -3.07 -8.45 -3.00
N ARG A 59 -2.63 -9.34 -2.10
CA ARG A 59 -3.33 -10.60 -1.87
C ARG A 59 -4.71 -10.38 -1.28
N GLU A 60 -4.84 -9.52 -0.26
CA GLU A 60 -6.13 -9.18 0.34
C GLU A 60 -7.10 -8.57 -0.69
N VAL A 61 -6.60 -7.65 -1.52
CA VAL A 61 -7.43 -7.01 -2.57
C VAL A 61 -7.88 -8.04 -3.62
N LEU A 62 -6.99 -8.93 -4.07
CA LEU A 62 -7.34 -9.95 -5.06
C LEU A 62 -8.31 -10.99 -4.48
N GLU A 63 -8.18 -11.34 -3.21
CA GLU A 63 -9.15 -12.19 -2.52
C GLU A 63 -10.52 -11.51 -2.42
N LYS A 64 -10.56 -10.27 -1.95
CA LYS A 64 -11.81 -9.53 -1.73
C LYS A 64 -12.56 -9.23 -3.03
N HIS A 65 -11.85 -8.72 -4.05
CA HIS A 65 -12.48 -8.18 -5.26
C HIS A 65 -12.44 -9.11 -6.47
N LYS A 66 -11.54 -10.11 -6.48
CA LYS A 66 -11.48 -11.11 -7.57
C LYS A 66 -11.78 -12.54 -7.09
N HIS A 67 -12.04 -12.74 -5.80
CA HIS A 67 -12.29 -14.05 -5.20
C HIS A 67 -11.18 -15.07 -5.45
N LEU A 68 -9.95 -14.58 -5.68
CA LEU A 68 -8.77 -15.45 -5.87
C LEU A 68 -8.19 -15.83 -4.51
N THR A 69 -8.16 -17.13 -4.23
CA THR A 69 -7.63 -17.70 -2.99
C THR A 69 -6.70 -18.86 -3.26
N GLY A 70 -5.87 -19.23 -2.27
CA GLY A 70 -4.99 -20.40 -2.34
C GLY A 70 -4.10 -20.43 -3.59
N LYS A 71 -4.12 -21.57 -4.30
CA LYS A 71 -3.26 -21.80 -5.47
C LYS A 71 -3.54 -20.83 -6.62
N ASP A 72 -4.80 -20.47 -6.84
CA ASP A 72 -5.18 -19.56 -7.93
C ASP A 72 -4.65 -18.15 -7.66
N GLN A 73 -4.69 -17.70 -6.40
CA GLN A 73 -4.07 -16.44 -5.99
C GLN A 73 -2.55 -16.48 -6.17
N ASP A 74 -1.89 -17.56 -5.77
CA ASP A 74 -0.45 -17.72 -5.91
C ASP A 74 0.00 -17.68 -7.37
N GLU A 75 -0.72 -18.35 -8.26
CA GLU A 75 -0.45 -18.35 -9.69
C GLU A 75 -0.66 -16.96 -10.29
N TYR A 76 -1.76 -16.27 -9.92
CA TYR A 76 -2.04 -14.91 -10.38
C TYR A 76 -0.95 -13.93 -9.94
N ILE A 77 -0.55 -13.97 -8.66
CA ILE A 77 0.54 -13.14 -8.13
C ILE A 77 1.85 -13.43 -8.85
N LYS A 78 2.20 -14.71 -9.01
CA LYS A 78 3.43 -15.12 -9.70
C LYS A 78 3.49 -14.59 -11.13
N GLN A 79 2.35 -14.56 -11.81
CA GLN A 79 2.26 -14.11 -13.20
C GLN A 79 2.27 -12.59 -13.34
N TYR A 80 1.60 -11.86 -12.44
CA TYR A 80 1.26 -10.45 -12.68
C TYR A 80 1.87 -9.45 -11.70
N PHE A 81 2.23 -9.87 -10.48
CA PHE A 81 2.75 -8.94 -9.48
C PHE A 81 4.11 -8.36 -9.89
N GLY A 82 5.03 -9.19 -10.37
CA GLY A 82 6.39 -8.76 -10.75
C GLY A 82 6.38 -7.64 -11.79
N ARG A 83 5.66 -7.83 -12.89
CA ARG A 83 5.53 -6.81 -13.96
C ARG A 83 4.79 -5.55 -13.50
N THR A 84 3.80 -5.70 -12.59
CA THR A 84 3.07 -4.56 -12.05
C THR A 84 3.96 -3.73 -11.14
N TRP A 85 4.74 -4.38 -10.29
CA TRP A 85 5.77 -3.73 -9.48
C TRP A 85 6.74 -2.93 -10.34
N GLU A 86 7.32 -3.54 -11.37
CA GLU A 86 8.28 -2.90 -12.26
C GLU A 86 7.68 -1.72 -13.05
N HIS A 87 6.37 -1.73 -13.30
CA HIS A 87 5.67 -0.61 -13.94
C HIS A 87 5.61 0.65 -13.05
N PHE A 88 5.44 0.46 -11.74
CA PHE A 88 5.34 1.57 -10.78
C PHE A 88 6.69 1.96 -10.19
N ASP A 89 7.60 0.99 -9.95
CA ASP A 89 8.93 1.21 -9.38
C ASP A 89 9.95 1.56 -10.48
N VAL A 90 9.67 2.63 -11.23
CA VAL A 90 10.43 3.03 -12.43
C VAL A 90 11.90 3.31 -12.10
N ASN A 91 12.16 3.93 -10.94
CA ASN A 91 13.50 4.28 -10.49
C ASN A 91 14.22 3.13 -9.77
N LYS A 92 13.54 2.01 -9.51
CA LYS A 92 14.06 0.86 -8.75
C LYS A 92 14.50 1.23 -7.33
N ASP A 93 13.74 2.12 -6.70
CA ASP A 93 13.97 2.59 -5.34
C ASP A 93 13.49 1.56 -4.31
N GLY A 94 12.73 0.54 -4.74
CA GLY A 94 12.22 -0.53 -3.89
C GLY A 94 11.07 -0.08 -2.98
N MET A 95 10.56 1.13 -3.18
CA MET A 95 9.53 1.79 -2.40
C MET A 95 8.60 2.56 -3.33
N LEU A 96 7.29 2.43 -3.13
CA LEU A 96 6.26 3.21 -3.84
C LEU A 96 5.57 4.18 -2.89
N ASP A 97 4.97 5.23 -3.43
CA ASP A 97 4.11 6.09 -2.63
C ASP A 97 2.85 5.32 -2.22
N SER A 98 2.47 5.42 -0.94
CA SER A 98 1.24 4.79 -0.45
C SER A 98 0.01 5.33 -1.19
N LEU A 99 0.06 6.56 -1.69
CA LEU A 99 -1.03 7.16 -2.47
C LEU A 99 -1.15 6.57 -3.89
N ASP A 100 -0.14 5.86 -4.39
CA ASP A 100 -0.20 5.18 -5.70
C ASP A 100 -0.96 3.85 -5.63
N MET A 101 -1.24 3.35 -4.41
CA MET A 101 -1.84 2.03 -4.21
C MET A 101 -3.20 1.83 -4.89
N PRO A 102 -4.13 2.80 -4.96
CA PRO A 102 -5.37 2.63 -5.71
C PRO A 102 -5.13 2.31 -7.18
N ALA A 103 -4.19 3.02 -7.83
CA ALA A 103 -3.83 2.78 -9.22
C ALA A 103 -3.09 1.44 -9.39
N PHE A 104 -2.17 1.12 -8.48
CA PHE A 104 -1.47 -0.16 -8.45
C PHE A 104 -2.44 -1.34 -8.38
N MET A 105 -3.38 -1.29 -7.45
CA MET A 105 -4.34 -2.38 -7.22
C MET A 105 -5.27 -2.58 -8.42
N LYS A 106 -5.78 -1.49 -9.00
CA LYS A 106 -6.60 -1.54 -10.23
C LYS A 106 -5.83 -2.09 -11.42
N PHE A 107 -4.57 -1.72 -11.56
CA PHE A 107 -3.70 -2.25 -12.62
C PHE A 107 -3.41 -3.75 -12.42
N LEU A 108 -3.06 -4.16 -11.20
CA LEU A 108 -2.81 -5.57 -10.86
C LEU A 108 -4.07 -6.44 -11.08
N ALA A 109 -5.22 -5.92 -10.66
CA ALA A 109 -6.51 -6.56 -10.87
C ALA A 109 -6.96 -6.53 -12.33
N SER A 110 -6.27 -5.76 -13.20
CA SER A 110 -6.65 -5.55 -14.60
C SER A 110 -8.09 -5.04 -14.76
N ASP A 111 -8.53 -4.22 -13.80
CA ASP A 111 -9.89 -3.68 -13.76
C ASP A 111 -9.87 -2.30 -13.12
N GLN A 112 -10.11 -1.28 -13.95
CA GLN A 112 -10.12 0.12 -13.53
C GLN A 112 -11.43 0.53 -12.85
N SER A 113 -12.49 -0.28 -13.05
CA SER A 113 -13.82 -0.05 -12.51
C SER A 113 -14.01 -0.59 -11.09
N ILE A 114 -13.04 -1.34 -10.55
CA ILE A 114 -13.08 -1.80 -9.16
C ILE A 114 -13.26 -0.61 -8.23
N ASP A 115 -14.30 -0.71 -7.43
CA ASP A 115 -14.46 0.03 -6.21
C ASP A 115 -13.66 -0.69 -5.10
N LEU A 116 -12.60 -0.07 -4.62
CA LEU A 116 -11.74 -0.66 -3.59
C LEU A 116 -12.34 -0.50 -2.18
N ASP A 117 -13.34 0.37 -2.04
CA ASP A 117 -14.03 0.65 -0.79
C ASP A 117 -15.30 -0.20 -0.59
N SER A 118 -15.74 -0.91 -1.64
CA SER A 118 -16.91 -1.82 -1.62
C SER A 118 -16.72 -3.05 -0.74
#